data_AF-X1M1E6-F1
#
_entry.id   AF-X1M1E6-F1
#
_cell.length_a   1.000
_cell.length_b   1.000
_cell.length_c   1.000
_cell.angle_alpha   90.00
_cell.angle_beta   90.00
_cell.angle_gamma   90.00
#
_symmetry.space_group_name_H-M   'P 1'
#
loop_
_entity.id
_entity.type
_entity.pdbx_description
1 polymer ?
#
loop_
_entity_poly.entity_id
_entity_poly.type
_entity_poly.pdbx_seq_one_letter_code
_entity_poly.pdbx_strand_id
1 'polypeptide(L)'
;MALANATNYVMDRFYINAGATPNNTDWLCTTNPDGRCWIDSITPAVSDQESWAMFSDSGYTSPKGIIVTQHGYAWSAAGYDDFVITRFEVKNAGASAVSNIYTGVIADLDMGDAYNNRGGTDATRRLAYEWDPAIPNVYVGLKLLAPYTATNVSLLQNDIYVYDSMINIWHDTTHYKFLNGTLSFPSGATNEDWSVVVSAESYTLNPGETQEVAFAFVGGSSLANLQENADSAQSIYDQYFAVLENTTPTVSEYNIYAPYPNPFDNKTCITFIEFLPYMTADIILQERLRDEKAVNFLLNHMAVSINGKERVESITVKNRENDEEKTVAVSGIFIYAGLNPNSGFLKNFIELDNYGFVITNKKLETSVPGIFAAGDIRAETIRQVVTACGDGAVAAINVYHYIKHE
;
A
#
# COMPACT_ATOMS: atom_id res chain seq x y z
N MET A 1 13.61 3.91 -10.45
CA MET A 1 12.90 5.19 -10.49
C MET A 1 13.88 6.31 -10.21
N ALA A 2 13.78 7.40 -10.95
CA ALA A 2 14.41 8.68 -10.64
C ALA A 2 13.31 9.72 -10.35
N LEU A 3 13.60 10.65 -9.43
CA LEU A 3 12.70 11.74 -9.06
C LEU A 3 13.49 13.02 -9.01
N ALA A 4 12.99 14.09 -9.63
CA ALA A 4 13.66 15.37 -9.57
C ALA A 4 12.67 16.53 -9.54
N ASN A 5 13.07 17.64 -8.92
CA ASN A 5 12.29 18.88 -9.03
C ASN A 5 13.14 20.11 -9.41
N ALA A 6 14.45 19.94 -9.48
CA ALA A 6 15.41 20.94 -9.91
C ALA A 6 16.73 20.23 -10.28
N THR A 7 17.62 20.93 -10.98
CA THR A 7 18.95 20.41 -11.36
C THR A 7 19.88 20.13 -10.17
N ASN A 8 19.51 20.58 -8.97
CA ASN A 8 20.23 20.37 -7.71
C ASN A 8 19.40 19.56 -6.70
N TYR A 9 18.39 18.83 -7.18
CA TYR A 9 17.62 17.87 -6.41
C TYR A 9 17.10 16.80 -7.39
N VAL A 10 17.98 15.83 -7.66
CA VAL A 10 17.70 14.63 -8.46
C VAL A 10 18.01 13.43 -7.60
N MET A 11 17.00 12.61 -7.33
CA MET A 11 17.12 11.40 -6.53
C MET A 11 17.18 10.20 -7.48
N ASP A 12 18.32 9.54 -7.54
CA ASP A 12 18.49 8.30 -8.30
C ASP A 12 19.33 7.28 -7.52
N ARG A 13 19.55 6.10 -8.12
CA ARG A 13 20.28 5.00 -7.47
C ARG A 13 21.75 4.90 -7.91
N PHE A 14 22.09 5.34 -9.11
CA PHE A 14 23.27 4.83 -9.81
C PHE A 14 24.19 5.90 -10.41
N TYR A 15 23.89 7.20 -10.27
CA TYR A 15 24.67 8.21 -10.98
C TYR A 15 24.99 9.44 -10.15
N ILE A 16 26.14 10.03 -10.43
CA ILE A 16 26.91 10.78 -9.44
C ILE A 16 26.70 12.29 -9.62
N ASN A 17 26.52 13.00 -8.51
CA ASN A 17 26.75 14.43 -8.46
C ASN A 17 28.22 14.78 -8.77
N ALA A 18 28.48 15.86 -9.50
CA ALA A 18 29.84 16.25 -9.87
C ALA A 18 30.73 16.43 -8.63
N GLY A 19 31.74 15.56 -8.47
CA GLY A 19 32.69 15.60 -7.36
C GLY A 19 32.35 14.74 -6.12
N ALA A 20 31.31 13.90 -6.15
CA ALA A 20 30.99 12.98 -5.05
C ALA A 20 31.70 11.61 -5.16
N THR A 21 31.83 10.90 -4.03
CA THR A 21 32.39 9.53 -3.98
C THR A 21 31.52 8.52 -4.75
N PRO A 22 32.06 7.35 -5.18
CA PRO A 22 31.40 6.42 -6.12
C PRO A 22 30.05 5.83 -5.70
N ASN A 23 29.60 6.06 -4.47
CA ASN A 23 28.29 5.65 -3.99
C ASN A 23 27.40 6.87 -3.86
N ASN A 24 26.49 7.05 -4.81
CA ASN A 24 25.40 8.00 -4.65
C ASN A 24 24.37 7.39 -3.67
N THR A 25 24.05 8.10 -2.60
CA THR A 25 23.16 7.64 -1.52
C THR A 25 21.85 8.42 -1.46
N ASP A 26 21.45 9.10 -2.54
CA ASP A 26 20.25 9.94 -2.57
C ASP A 26 19.01 9.21 -2.06
N TRP A 27 18.80 7.97 -2.51
CA TRP A 27 17.83 7.05 -1.91
C TRP A 27 18.47 6.18 -0.83
N LEU A 28 17.97 6.31 0.40
CA LEU A 28 18.24 5.36 1.48
C LEU A 28 17.06 4.42 1.70
N CYS A 29 17.37 3.13 1.75
CA CYS A 29 16.47 2.10 2.23
C CYS A 29 16.01 2.42 3.66
N THR A 30 14.69 2.44 3.87
CA THR A 30 14.13 2.59 5.22
C THR A 30 14.30 1.29 6.02
N THR A 31 14.08 1.29 7.34
CA THR A 31 14.32 0.12 8.21
C THR A 31 13.12 -0.82 8.34
N ASN A 32 11.95 -0.48 7.80
CA ASN A 32 10.77 -1.34 7.82
C ASN A 32 9.77 -1.01 6.67
N PRO A 33 9.70 -1.83 5.61
CA PRO A 33 10.59 -2.96 5.33
C PRO A 33 12.00 -2.45 5.07
N ASP A 34 13.01 -3.23 5.47
CA ASP A 34 14.43 -2.85 5.54
C ASP A 34 15.14 -2.67 4.18
N GLY A 35 14.44 -2.16 3.17
CA GLY A 35 14.90 -1.95 1.80
C GLY A 35 15.23 -3.21 1.02
N ARG A 36 15.11 -4.39 1.63
CA ARG A 36 15.13 -5.67 0.92
C ARG A 36 13.82 -5.80 0.15
N CYS A 37 13.91 -6.20 -1.10
CA CYS A 37 12.74 -6.58 -1.90
C CYS A 37 12.12 -7.82 -1.26
N TRP A 38 10.94 -7.67 -0.65
CA TRP A 38 10.19 -8.78 -0.09
C TRP A 38 9.33 -9.35 -1.20
N ILE A 39 9.57 -10.59 -1.60
CA ILE A 39 8.66 -11.33 -2.50
C ILE A 39 7.70 -12.08 -1.59
N ASP A 40 6.43 -11.71 -1.64
CA ASP A 40 5.40 -12.29 -0.79
C ASP A 40 4.31 -12.95 -1.63
N SER A 41 3.69 -13.98 -1.05
CA SER A 41 2.45 -14.60 -1.53
C SER A 41 1.33 -14.18 -0.56
N ILE A 42 1.02 -12.87 -0.51
CA ILE A 42 -0.03 -12.35 0.37
C ILE A 42 -1.39 -12.87 -0.10
N THR A 43 -2.29 -13.23 0.81
CA THR A 43 -3.69 -13.57 0.48
C THR A 43 -4.64 -12.56 1.13
N PRO A 44 -5.61 -11.98 0.40
CA PRO A 44 -5.81 -12.11 -1.05
C PRO A 44 -4.76 -11.33 -1.87
N ALA A 45 -4.17 -11.97 -2.88
CA ALA A 45 -3.16 -11.37 -3.75
C ALA A 45 -3.83 -10.61 -4.91
N VAL A 46 -3.26 -9.47 -5.31
CA VAL A 46 -3.61 -8.76 -6.55
C VAL A 46 -2.94 -9.45 -7.75
N SER A 47 -1.75 -10.03 -7.54
CA SER A 47 -0.99 -10.77 -8.56
C SER A 47 -0.38 -12.07 -8.04
N ASP A 48 0.15 -12.92 -8.93
CA ASP A 48 0.74 -14.22 -8.55
C ASP A 48 2.07 -14.06 -7.81
N GLN A 49 2.80 -12.99 -8.11
CA GLN A 49 3.98 -12.57 -7.36
C GLN A 49 3.91 -11.07 -7.09
N GLU A 50 4.17 -10.69 -5.84
CA GLU A 50 4.20 -9.30 -5.41
C GLU A 50 5.56 -8.99 -4.79
N SER A 51 6.02 -7.76 -4.99
CA SER A 51 7.21 -7.26 -4.31
C SER A 51 7.01 -5.90 -3.67
N TRP A 52 7.75 -5.63 -2.60
CA TRP A 52 7.67 -4.36 -1.88
C TRP A 52 9.04 -3.87 -1.41
N ALA A 53 9.28 -2.56 -1.56
CA ALA A 53 10.41 -1.83 -1.00
C ALA A 53 10.00 -0.39 -0.61
N MET A 54 10.75 0.23 0.32
CA MET A 54 10.52 1.63 0.70
C MET A 54 11.84 2.39 0.82
N PHE A 55 11.89 3.56 0.19
CA PHE A 55 13.04 4.43 0.07
C PHE A 55 12.73 5.82 0.66
N SER A 56 13.77 6.51 1.13
CA SER A 56 13.67 7.89 1.60
C SER A 56 14.78 8.74 0.99
N ASP A 57 14.53 10.01 0.77
CA ASP A 57 15.53 10.96 0.28
C ASP A 57 16.55 11.39 1.35
N SER A 58 16.56 10.71 2.50
CA SER A 58 17.35 11.09 3.67
C SER A 58 18.86 10.99 3.48
N GLY A 59 19.33 10.34 2.42
CA GLY A 59 20.75 10.33 2.06
C GLY A 59 21.15 11.44 1.12
N TYR A 60 20.20 12.28 0.65
CA TYR A 60 20.52 13.52 -0.03
C TYR A 60 21.12 14.55 0.93
N THR A 61 21.99 15.43 0.42
CA THR A 61 22.65 16.46 1.26
C THR A 61 21.69 17.50 1.84
N SER A 62 20.53 17.71 1.20
CA SER A 62 19.47 18.63 1.64
C SER A 62 18.11 17.98 1.41
N PRO A 63 17.73 16.99 2.24
CA PRO A 63 16.52 16.21 2.04
C PRO A 63 15.28 17.07 2.22
N LYS A 64 14.24 16.75 1.45
CA LYS A 64 12.92 17.38 1.49
C LYS A 64 11.90 16.54 2.26
N GLY A 65 12.28 15.33 2.71
CA GLY A 65 11.40 14.43 3.44
C GLY A 65 10.51 13.63 2.51
N ILE A 66 11.03 13.24 1.34
CA ILE A 66 10.30 12.41 0.40
C ILE A 66 10.49 10.94 0.77
N ILE A 67 9.38 10.22 0.87
CA ILE A 67 9.34 8.77 1.07
C ILE A 67 8.68 8.17 -0.17
N VAL A 68 9.28 7.11 -0.72
CA VAL A 68 8.74 6.37 -1.85
C VAL A 68 8.50 4.93 -1.45
N THR A 69 7.25 4.50 -1.57
CA THR A 69 6.85 3.10 -1.44
C THR A 69 6.78 2.49 -2.83
N GLN A 70 7.58 1.46 -3.13
CA GLN A 70 7.57 0.77 -4.42
C GLN A 70 6.89 -0.59 -4.27
N HIS A 71 5.88 -0.86 -5.08
CA HIS A 71 5.24 -2.16 -5.22
C HIS A 71 5.50 -2.75 -6.61
N GLY A 72 5.81 -4.04 -6.69
CA GLY A 72 5.94 -4.79 -7.94
C GLY A 72 4.87 -5.87 -8.05
N TYR A 73 4.33 -6.10 -9.25
CA TYR A 73 3.28 -7.08 -9.52
C TYR A 73 3.57 -7.84 -10.80
N ALA A 74 3.46 -9.17 -10.75
CA ALA A 74 3.60 -10.06 -11.90
C ALA A 74 2.55 -11.17 -11.90
N TRP A 75 2.04 -11.50 -13.08
CA TRP A 75 1.02 -12.52 -13.29
C TRP A 75 1.57 -13.66 -14.14
N SER A 76 1.02 -14.86 -13.96
CA SER A 76 1.36 -16.09 -14.69
C SER A 76 0.27 -16.50 -15.69
N ALA A 77 -0.89 -15.83 -15.65
CA ALA A 77 -1.98 -16.07 -16.57
C ALA A 77 -1.59 -15.62 -17.99
N ALA A 78 -1.88 -16.48 -18.98
CA ALA A 78 -1.57 -16.19 -20.39
C ALA A 78 -2.18 -14.85 -20.83
N GLY A 79 -1.36 -14.01 -21.46
CA GLY A 79 -1.71 -12.65 -21.88
C GLY A 79 -1.41 -11.57 -20.85
N TYR A 80 -0.95 -11.96 -19.65
CA TYR A 80 -0.48 -11.07 -18.59
C TYR A 80 0.91 -11.47 -18.06
N ASP A 81 1.53 -12.48 -18.67
CA ASP A 81 2.82 -13.07 -18.31
C ASP A 81 4.02 -12.44 -19.03
N ASP A 82 3.78 -11.42 -19.86
CA ASP A 82 4.79 -10.71 -20.64
C ASP A 82 5.13 -9.31 -20.08
N PHE A 83 4.68 -8.98 -18.87
CA PHE A 83 5.03 -7.71 -18.24
C PHE A 83 5.08 -7.79 -16.71
N VAL A 84 5.80 -6.82 -16.13
CA VAL A 84 5.82 -6.56 -14.69
C VAL A 84 5.41 -5.11 -14.45
N ILE A 85 4.47 -4.90 -13.53
CA ILE A 85 4.04 -3.56 -13.12
C ILE A 85 4.83 -3.13 -11.90
N THR A 86 5.35 -1.91 -11.93
CA THR A 86 5.96 -1.25 -10.77
C THR A 86 5.21 0.03 -10.45
N ARG A 87 4.60 0.07 -9.26
CA ARG A 87 3.82 1.19 -8.73
C ARG A 87 4.61 1.90 -7.65
N PHE A 88 4.65 3.22 -7.69
CA PHE A 88 5.35 4.08 -6.73
C PHE A 88 4.36 5.00 -6.04
N GLU A 89 4.29 4.94 -4.72
CA GLU A 89 3.60 5.94 -3.90
C GLU A 89 4.64 6.94 -3.39
N VAL A 90 4.63 8.16 -3.95
CA VAL A 90 5.55 9.23 -3.61
C VAL A 90 4.90 10.14 -2.58
N LYS A 91 5.36 10.07 -1.33
CA LYS A 91 4.83 10.82 -0.19
C LYS A 91 5.75 11.94 0.23
N ASN A 92 5.18 13.12 0.48
CA ASN A 92 5.87 14.20 1.18
C ASN A 92 5.65 14.08 2.69
N ALA A 93 6.64 13.55 3.41
CA ALA A 93 6.68 13.52 4.87
C ALA A 93 7.42 14.72 5.47
N GLY A 94 7.86 15.67 4.64
CA GLY A 94 8.49 16.92 5.04
C GLY A 94 7.48 17.98 5.51
N ALA A 95 8.01 19.14 5.92
CA ALA A 95 7.23 20.24 6.47
C ALA A 95 6.77 21.28 5.42
N SER A 96 7.30 21.22 4.19
CA SER A 96 7.07 22.20 3.13
C SER A 96 6.55 21.54 1.87
N ALA A 97 5.74 22.27 1.09
CA ALA A 97 5.31 21.79 -0.22
C ALA A 97 6.52 21.68 -1.18
N VAL A 98 6.48 20.67 -2.05
CA VAL A 98 7.50 20.44 -3.08
C VAL A 98 6.81 20.45 -4.44
N SER A 99 7.06 21.49 -5.21
CA SER A 99 6.48 21.68 -6.55
C SER A 99 7.42 21.22 -7.67
N ASN A 100 6.83 21.03 -8.86
CA ASN A 100 7.51 20.62 -10.09
C ASN A 100 8.26 19.29 -9.95
N ILE A 101 7.68 18.34 -9.23
CA ILE A 101 8.24 16.99 -9.12
C ILE A 101 7.98 16.26 -10.42
N TYR A 102 9.04 15.79 -11.05
CA TYR A 102 9.01 14.85 -12.17
C TYR A 102 9.49 13.49 -11.68
N THR A 103 8.69 12.47 -11.94
CA THR A 103 9.02 11.08 -11.61
C THR A 103 9.08 10.27 -12.89
N GLY A 104 10.15 9.49 -13.04
CA GLY A 104 10.38 8.72 -14.24
C GLY A 104 11.18 7.46 -14.00
N VAL A 105 11.24 6.62 -15.03
CA VAL A 105 12.15 5.51 -15.11
C VAL A 105 13.05 5.75 -16.31
N ILE A 106 14.35 5.64 -16.06
CA ILE A 106 15.40 5.59 -17.06
C ILE A 106 16.03 4.23 -16.87
N ALA A 107 15.99 3.41 -17.91
CA ALA A 107 16.43 2.03 -17.83
C ALA A 107 17.23 1.69 -19.08
N ASP A 108 18.45 1.23 -18.82
CA ASP A 108 19.20 0.43 -19.77
C ASP A 108 18.69 -1.00 -19.64
N LEU A 109 18.12 -1.55 -20.72
CA LEU A 109 17.54 -2.89 -20.70
C LEU A 109 18.57 -3.97 -21.07
N ASP A 110 19.78 -3.57 -21.50
CA ASP A 110 20.91 -4.46 -21.81
C ASP A 110 20.51 -5.67 -22.67
N MET A 111 19.85 -5.39 -23.80
CA MET A 111 19.30 -6.42 -24.67
C MET A 111 20.37 -7.00 -25.60
N GLY A 112 20.80 -8.24 -25.36
CA GLY A 112 21.74 -8.91 -26.27
C GLY A 112 23.12 -8.27 -26.28
N ASP A 113 23.58 -7.81 -27.45
CA ASP A 113 24.76 -6.94 -27.54
C ASP A 113 24.31 -5.49 -27.41
N ALA A 114 24.61 -4.84 -26.28
CA ALA A 114 24.20 -3.48 -25.96
C ALA A 114 24.54 -2.49 -27.09
N TYR A 115 25.69 -2.65 -27.75
CA TYR A 115 26.13 -1.79 -28.86
C TYR A 115 25.34 -1.98 -30.16
N ASN A 116 24.44 -2.96 -30.20
CA ASN A 116 23.61 -3.25 -31.37
C ASN A 116 22.15 -2.86 -31.16
N ASN A 117 21.82 -2.24 -30.02
CA ASN A 117 20.45 -1.90 -29.68
C ASN A 117 19.91 -0.81 -30.62
N ARG A 118 18.60 -0.84 -30.82
CA ARG A 118 17.84 0.22 -31.49
C ARG A 118 16.64 0.55 -30.62
N GLY A 119 16.19 1.79 -30.71
CA GLY A 119 15.08 2.26 -29.90
C GLY A 119 13.97 2.92 -30.71
N GLY A 120 12.76 2.85 -30.17
CA GLY A 120 11.59 3.55 -30.69
C GLY A 120 10.67 4.02 -29.57
N THR A 121 9.71 4.87 -29.95
CA THR A 121 8.69 5.39 -29.05
C THR A 121 7.30 5.26 -29.68
N ASP A 122 6.30 5.07 -28.83
CA ASP A 122 4.87 5.15 -29.13
C ASP A 122 4.26 6.12 -28.10
N ALA A 123 4.23 7.40 -28.45
CA ALA A 123 3.70 8.45 -27.58
C ALA A 123 2.21 8.26 -27.26
N THR A 124 1.44 7.60 -28.13
CA THR A 124 0.01 7.33 -27.89
C THR A 124 -0.15 6.34 -26.74
N ARG A 125 0.73 5.34 -26.67
CA ARG A 125 0.77 4.35 -25.58
C ARG A 125 1.61 4.77 -24.38
N ARG A 126 2.32 5.89 -24.46
CA ARG A 126 3.33 6.32 -23.49
C ARG A 126 4.42 5.26 -23.29
N LEU A 127 4.84 4.65 -24.39
CA LEU A 127 5.75 3.50 -24.43
C LEU A 127 7.06 3.90 -25.13
N ALA A 128 8.19 3.66 -24.48
CA ALA A 128 9.51 3.63 -25.11
C ALA A 128 10.00 2.18 -25.13
N TYR A 129 10.73 1.77 -26.17
CA TYR A 129 11.12 0.38 -26.34
C TYR A 129 12.41 0.22 -27.12
N GLU A 130 13.03 -0.93 -26.93
CA GLU A 130 14.29 -1.34 -27.55
C GLU A 130 14.17 -2.73 -28.18
N TRP A 131 15.03 -2.98 -29.16
CA TRP A 131 15.25 -4.30 -29.74
C TRP A 131 16.68 -4.42 -30.27
N ASP A 132 17.18 -5.65 -30.33
CA ASP A 132 18.43 -5.98 -31.01
C ASP A 132 18.08 -6.60 -32.39
N PRO A 133 18.47 -5.99 -33.52
CA PRO A 133 18.20 -6.55 -34.84
C PRO A 133 18.91 -7.89 -35.11
N ALA A 134 19.93 -8.25 -34.32
CA ALA A 134 20.58 -9.57 -34.36
C ALA A 134 19.83 -10.64 -33.55
N ILE A 135 18.91 -10.25 -32.66
CA ILE A 135 18.06 -11.16 -31.88
C ILE A 135 16.62 -11.03 -32.38
N PRO A 136 16.20 -11.86 -33.35
CA PRO A 136 14.87 -11.77 -33.90
C PRO A 136 13.82 -12.08 -32.83
N ASN A 137 12.67 -11.41 -32.94
CA ASN A 137 11.50 -11.62 -32.10
C ASN A 137 11.69 -11.30 -30.61
N VAL A 138 12.53 -10.33 -30.27
CA VAL A 138 12.64 -9.85 -28.89
C VAL A 138 12.56 -8.33 -28.88
N TYR A 139 11.53 -7.81 -28.24
CA TYR A 139 11.32 -6.41 -27.95
C TYR A 139 11.08 -6.27 -26.45
N VAL A 140 11.66 -5.24 -25.85
CA VAL A 140 11.41 -4.89 -24.45
C VAL A 140 11.14 -3.40 -24.37
N GLY A 141 10.21 -2.99 -23.51
CA GLY A 141 9.84 -1.59 -23.38
C GLY A 141 9.36 -1.22 -21.99
N LEU A 142 9.17 0.09 -21.84
CA LEU A 142 8.77 0.76 -20.62
C LEU A 142 7.55 1.64 -20.94
N LYS A 143 6.45 1.40 -20.25
CA LYS A 143 5.20 2.15 -20.40
C LYS A 143 4.87 2.93 -19.13
N LEU A 144 4.41 4.17 -19.27
CA LEU A 144 3.73 4.88 -18.19
C LEU A 144 2.27 4.43 -18.08
N LEU A 145 1.91 3.91 -16.91
CA LEU A 145 0.55 3.48 -16.58
C LEU A 145 -0.24 4.56 -15.85
N ALA A 146 0.39 5.29 -14.92
CA ALA A 146 -0.20 6.41 -14.21
C ALA A 146 0.86 7.44 -13.80
N PRO A 147 0.53 8.75 -13.77
CA PRO A 147 -0.67 9.35 -14.34
C PRO A 147 -0.75 9.13 -15.87
N TYR A 148 -1.92 9.32 -16.47
CA TYR A 148 -2.14 9.05 -17.91
C TYR A 148 -1.49 10.07 -18.86
N THR A 149 -0.78 11.05 -18.32
CA THR A 149 -0.02 12.03 -19.08
C THR A 149 1.48 11.80 -18.83
N ALA A 150 2.22 11.58 -19.91
CA ALA A 150 3.68 11.54 -19.86
C ALA A 150 4.25 12.93 -20.18
N THR A 151 5.28 13.35 -19.44
CA THR A 151 6.10 14.51 -19.83
C THR A 151 7.13 14.13 -20.88
N ASN A 152 7.75 12.95 -20.76
CA ASN A 152 8.73 12.49 -21.72
C ASN A 152 8.53 11.00 -22.01
N VAL A 153 8.62 10.65 -23.30
CA VAL A 153 8.68 9.29 -23.81
C VAL A 153 9.79 9.31 -24.85
N SER A 154 10.95 8.81 -24.47
CA SER A 154 12.22 9.10 -25.14
C SER A 154 13.18 7.94 -25.02
N LEU A 155 14.25 8.03 -25.79
CA LEU A 155 15.44 7.23 -25.67
C LEU A 155 16.59 8.10 -25.15
N LEU A 156 17.69 7.46 -24.78
CA LEU A 156 18.91 8.07 -24.28
C LEU A 156 20.07 7.31 -24.91
N GLN A 157 20.95 8.02 -25.63
CA GLN A 157 22.14 7.41 -26.23
C GLN A 157 23.26 7.32 -25.18
N ASN A 158 23.56 6.11 -24.73
CA ASN A 158 24.47 5.87 -23.61
C ASN A 158 25.90 6.37 -23.92
N ASP A 159 26.38 6.20 -25.16
CA ASP A 159 27.70 6.68 -25.58
C ASP A 159 27.92 8.19 -25.36
N ILE A 160 26.87 9.00 -25.57
CA ILE A 160 26.97 10.46 -25.46
C ILE A 160 26.72 10.91 -24.03
N TYR A 161 25.70 10.33 -23.39
CA TYR A 161 25.17 10.88 -22.15
C TYR A 161 25.64 10.14 -20.90
N VAL A 162 26.07 8.89 -21.03
CA VAL A 162 26.52 8.05 -19.91
C VAL A 162 28.04 7.81 -19.97
N TYR A 163 28.62 7.54 -21.15
CA TYR A 163 30.00 7.05 -21.27
C TYR A 163 31.05 8.05 -21.79
N ASP A 164 30.68 9.19 -22.38
CA ASP A 164 31.65 10.03 -23.10
C ASP A 164 32.89 10.42 -22.24
N SER A 165 34.03 9.97 -22.74
CA SER A 165 35.35 9.83 -22.11
C SER A 165 36.09 11.13 -21.75
N MET A 166 35.45 12.29 -21.80
CA MET A 166 36.04 13.54 -21.30
C MET A 166 35.48 13.99 -19.95
N ILE A 167 34.29 13.54 -19.55
CA ILE A 167 33.63 13.93 -18.30
C ILE A 167 32.66 12.78 -17.91
N ASN A 168 33.10 11.84 -17.06
CA ASN A 168 32.28 10.75 -16.48
C ASN A 168 31.14 11.30 -15.61
N ILE A 169 30.12 11.94 -16.19
CA ILE A 169 29.05 12.50 -15.37
C ILE A 169 27.73 12.49 -16.14
N TRP A 170 26.95 11.44 -15.92
CA TRP A 170 25.50 11.53 -15.99
C TRP A 170 25.03 12.46 -14.86
N HIS A 171 25.10 13.76 -15.15
CA HIS A 171 24.82 14.83 -14.19
C HIS A 171 23.34 14.92 -13.87
N ASP A 172 23.01 15.28 -12.63
CA ASP A 172 21.68 15.74 -12.20
C ASP A 172 21.05 16.72 -13.20
N THR A 173 21.84 17.61 -13.81
CA THR A 173 21.34 18.54 -14.83
C THR A 173 20.85 17.84 -16.10
N THR A 174 21.55 16.83 -16.60
CA THR A 174 21.14 16.04 -17.77
C THR A 174 19.96 15.14 -17.40
N HIS A 175 20.05 14.50 -16.24
CA HIS A 175 18.98 13.68 -15.66
C HIS A 175 17.66 14.46 -15.57
N TYR A 176 17.69 15.65 -14.98
CA TYR A 176 16.53 16.52 -14.84
C TYR A 176 15.95 16.93 -16.20
N LYS A 177 16.79 17.17 -17.21
CA LYS A 177 16.32 17.51 -18.57
C LYS A 177 15.59 16.36 -19.25
N PHE A 178 16.02 15.12 -19.02
CA PHE A 178 15.29 13.94 -19.49
C PHE A 178 13.98 13.76 -18.72
N LEU A 179 13.99 13.89 -17.40
CA LEU A 179 12.77 13.77 -16.59
C LEU A 179 11.73 14.84 -16.93
N ASN A 180 12.13 16.08 -17.19
CA ASN A 180 11.23 17.18 -17.52
C ASN A 180 10.94 17.34 -19.03
N GLY A 181 11.48 16.45 -19.87
CA GLY A 181 11.25 16.45 -21.33
C GLY A 181 11.95 17.55 -22.13
N THR A 182 12.78 18.38 -21.52
CA THR A 182 13.58 19.38 -22.27
C THR A 182 14.71 18.75 -23.08
N LEU A 183 15.07 17.51 -22.78
CA LEU A 183 15.91 16.64 -23.60
C LEU A 183 15.13 15.37 -23.95
N SER A 184 15.00 15.08 -25.24
CA SER A 184 14.18 13.98 -25.74
C SER A 184 14.64 13.51 -27.13
N PHE A 185 14.63 12.19 -27.34
CA PHE A 185 15.04 11.48 -28.54
C PHE A 185 13.98 10.41 -28.88
N PRO A 186 13.03 10.68 -29.78
CA PRO A 186 11.91 9.76 -30.02
C PRO A 186 12.27 8.52 -30.87
N SER A 187 13.49 8.46 -31.42
CA SER A 187 13.94 7.33 -32.26
C SER A 187 15.46 7.16 -32.18
N GLY A 188 15.90 5.90 -32.01
CA GLY A 188 17.30 5.48 -32.03
C GLY A 188 17.52 4.54 -33.21
N ALA A 189 17.67 5.10 -34.40
CA ALA A 189 17.72 4.32 -35.65
C ALA A 189 19.10 3.68 -35.93
N THR A 190 20.11 4.10 -35.17
CA THR A 190 21.50 3.63 -35.22
C THR A 190 21.68 2.44 -34.27
N ASN A 191 22.53 1.48 -34.67
CA ASN A 191 22.97 0.38 -33.81
C ASN A 191 23.97 0.97 -32.82
N GLU A 192 23.49 1.29 -31.63
CA GLU A 192 24.25 1.91 -30.54
C GLU A 192 23.69 1.40 -29.22
N ASP A 193 24.32 1.83 -28.14
CA ASP A 193 23.84 1.55 -26.79
C ASP A 193 22.76 2.58 -26.40
N TRP A 194 21.52 2.12 -26.25
CA TRP A 194 20.34 2.92 -25.98
C TRP A 194 19.71 2.54 -24.65
N SER A 195 19.20 3.53 -23.94
CA SER A 195 18.30 3.36 -22.80
C SER A 195 16.92 3.97 -23.09
N VAL A 196 15.89 3.43 -22.46
CA VAL A 196 14.53 3.99 -22.50
C VAL A 196 14.33 5.02 -21.38
N VAL A 197 13.60 6.09 -21.69
CA VAL A 197 13.24 7.16 -20.76
C VAL A 197 11.74 7.40 -20.82
N VAL A 198 11.05 7.18 -19.70
CA VAL A 198 9.63 7.53 -19.58
C VAL A 198 9.40 8.28 -18.27
N SER A 199 8.80 9.46 -18.34
CA SER A 199 8.47 10.29 -17.17
C SER A 199 7.02 10.75 -17.17
N ALA A 200 6.44 10.79 -15.98
CA ALA A 200 5.11 11.30 -15.71
C ALA A 200 5.05 12.82 -15.79
N GLU A 201 3.85 13.36 -15.97
CA GLU A 201 3.59 14.78 -15.80
C GLU A 201 4.01 15.29 -14.42
N SER A 202 4.42 16.57 -14.36
CA SER A 202 4.86 17.16 -13.11
C SER A 202 3.71 17.36 -12.14
N TYR A 203 3.99 17.19 -10.85
CA TYR A 203 3.01 17.44 -9.80
C TYR A 203 3.62 18.24 -8.63
N THR A 204 2.74 18.68 -7.72
CA THR A 204 3.12 19.29 -6.45
C THR A 204 2.63 18.40 -5.31
N LEU A 205 3.47 18.20 -4.30
CA LEU A 205 3.10 17.51 -3.06
C LEU A 205 3.15 18.49 -1.89
N ASN A 206 2.00 18.78 -1.28
CA ASN A 206 1.92 19.44 0.02
C ASN A 206 2.33 18.49 1.15
N PRO A 207 2.67 19.00 2.35
CA PRO A 207 2.98 18.16 3.51
C PRO A 207 1.87 17.13 3.79
N GLY A 208 2.26 15.85 3.86
CA GLY A 208 1.36 14.72 4.11
C GLY A 208 0.71 14.13 2.85
N GLU A 209 0.76 14.81 1.70
CA GLU A 209 0.20 14.30 0.45
C GLU A 209 1.03 13.16 -0.14
N THR A 210 0.37 12.33 -0.93
CA THR A 210 0.95 11.20 -1.66
C THR A 210 0.45 11.24 -3.10
N GLN A 211 1.37 11.08 -4.05
CA GLN A 211 1.08 10.95 -5.47
C GLN A 211 1.50 9.55 -5.93
N GLU A 212 0.64 8.91 -6.72
CA GLU A 212 0.97 7.65 -7.36
C GLU A 212 1.60 7.89 -8.74
N VAL A 213 2.62 7.07 -9.05
CA VAL A 213 3.20 6.97 -10.39
C VAL A 213 3.47 5.50 -10.68
N ALA A 214 3.01 4.98 -11.81
CA ALA A 214 3.11 3.56 -12.13
C ALA A 214 3.65 3.33 -13.55
N PHE A 215 4.48 2.30 -13.69
CA PHE A 215 5.10 1.90 -14.95
C PHE A 215 4.95 0.40 -15.19
N ALA A 216 4.97 -0.03 -16.45
CA ALA A 216 5.12 -1.42 -16.84
C ALA A 216 6.42 -1.63 -17.61
N PHE A 217 7.19 -2.65 -17.23
CA PHE A 217 8.23 -3.24 -18.07
C PHE A 217 7.58 -4.35 -18.89
N VAL A 218 7.64 -4.25 -20.21
CA VAL A 218 6.84 -5.06 -21.13
C VAL A 218 7.76 -5.77 -22.12
N GLY A 219 7.59 -7.07 -22.30
CA GLY A 219 8.21 -7.85 -23.35
C GLY A 219 7.27 -8.10 -24.53
N GLY A 220 7.82 -8.42 -25.69
CA GLY A 220 7.03 -8.85 -26.83
C GLY A 220 7.86 -9.52 -27.93
N SER A 221 7.23 -10.41 -28.69
CA SER A 221 7.89 -11.15 -29.77
C SER A 221 7.96 -10.39 -31.09
N SER A 222 7.35 -9.22 -31.15
CA SER A 222 7.35 -8.28 -32.27
C SER A 222 6.89 -6.92 -31.75
N LEU A 223 7.06 -5.84 -32.54
CA LEU A 223 6.53 -4.53 -32.14
C LEU A 223 5.02 -4.56 -31.90
N ALA A 224 4.26 -5.25 -32.76
CA ALA A 224 2.81 -5.36 -32.60
C ALA A 224 2.44 -6.12 -31.31
N ASN A 225 3.12 -7.22 -31.03
CA ASN A 225 2.89 -7.99 -29.80
C ASN A 225 3.32 -7.22 -28.54
N LEU A 226 4.44 -6.48 -28.58
CA LEU A 226 4.83 -5.57 -27.49
C LEU A 226 3.73 -4.53 -27.21
N GLN A 227 3.14 -3.94 -28.26
CA GLN A 227 2.06 -2.96 -28.13
C GLN A 227 0.79 -3.60 -27.54
N GLU A 228 0.44 -4.82 -27.94
CA GLU A 228 -0.68 -5.59 -27.36
C GLU A 228 -0.44 -5.91 -25.87
N ASN A 229 0.78 -6.33 -25.51
CA ASN A 229 1.16 -6.60 -24.13
C ASN A 229 1.18 -5.32 -23.28
N ALA A 230 1.59 -4.20 -23.86
CA ALA A 230 1.55 -2.89 -23.22
C ALA A 230 0.09 -2.43 -22.98
N ASP A 231 -0.81 -2.70 -23.92
CA ASP A 231 -2.25 -2.43 -23.76
C ASP A 231 -2.87 -3.34 -22.69
N SER A 232 -2.45 -4.60 -22.62
CA SER A 232 -2.84 -5.55 -21.55
C SER A 232 -2.35 -5.10 -20.17
N ALA A 233 -1.12 -4.57 -20.07
CA ALA A 233 -0.58 -3.99 -18.85
C ALA A 233 -1.39 -2.77 -18.36
N GLN A 234 -1.87 -1.92 -19.28
CA GLN A 234 -2.79 -0.84 -18.92
C GLN A 234 -4.13 -1.39 -18.43
N SER A 235 -4.71 -2.36 -19.14
CA SER A 235 -6.01 -2.92 -18.77
C SER A 235 -5.98 -3.54 -17.37
N ILE A 236 -4.93 -4.29 -17.02
CA ILE A 236 -4.84 -4.90 -15.69
C ILE A 236 -4.56 -3.86 -14.62
N TYR A 237 -3.74 -2.84 -14.92
CA TYR A 237 -3.52 -1.72 -14.01
C TYR A 237 -4.84 -1.00 -13.73
N ASP A 238 -5.61 -0.72 -14.77
CA ASP A 238 -6.87 -0.01 -14.65
C ASP A 238 -7.91 -0.81 -13.85
N GLN A 239 -7.92 -2.13 -14.03
CA GLN A 239 -8.80 -3.04 -13.31
C GLN A 239 -8.54 -3.07 -11.81
N TYR A 240 -7.28 -3.09 -11.39
CA TYR A 240 -6.91 -3.29 -9.98
C TYR A 240 -6.57 -1.99 -9.24
N PHE A 241 -6.09 -0.96 -9.94
CA PHE A 241 -5.52 0.24 -9.30
C PHE A 241 -6.18 1.55 -9.75
N ALA A 242 -6.65 1.68 -11.00
CA ALA A 242 -7.20 2.96 -11.50
C ALA A 242 -8.59 3.35 -10.94
N VAL A 243 -9.20 2.52 -10.08
CA VAL A 243 -10.45 2.87 -9.38
C VAL A 243 -10.23 4.04 -8.38
N LEU A 244 -8.99 4.50 -8.17
CA LEU A 244 -8.66 5.54 -7.18
C LEU A 244 -8.28 6.93 -7.77
N GLU A 245 -7.99 7.07 -9.07
CA GLU A 245 -7.38 8.31 -9.61
C GLU A 245 -8.33 9.33 -10.27
N ASN A 246 -9.62 9.03 -10.48
CA ASN A 246 -10.54 9.95 -11.17
C ASN A 246 -11.72 10.49 -10.34
N THR A 247 -11.61 10.48 -9.02
CA THR A 247 -12.51 11.26 -8.17
C THR A 247 -11.73 12.25 -7.31
N THR A 248 -11.31 13.38 -7.90
CA THR A 248 -11.62 14.63 -7.21
C THR A 248 -13.14 14.68 -7.19
N PRO A 249 -13.82 14.56 -6.03
CA PRO A 249 -15.25 14.76 -6.02
C PRO A 249 -15.45 16.23 -6.42
N THR A 250 -15.90 16.47 -7.65
CA THR A 250 -16.87 17.53 -7.79
C THR A 250 -17.94 17.19 -6.77
N VAL A 251 -18.23 18.12 -5.86
CA VAL A 251 -19.44 18.04 -5.03
C VAL A 251 -20.63 18.23 -5.99
N SER A 252 -20.83 17.33 -6.95
CA SER A 252 -22.16 16.85 -7.22
C SER A 252 -22.45 15.95 -6.04
N GLU A 253 -23.54 16.19 -5.33
CA GLU A 253 -24.06 15.28 -4.32
C GLU A 253 -23.84 13.83 -4.78
N TYR A 254 -22.82 13.17 -4.22
CA TYR A 254 -22.75 11.74 -4.31
C TYR A 254 -23.94 11.28 -3.48
N ASN A 255 -25.03 10.97 -4.15
CA ASN A 255 -25.93 9.94 -3.67
C ASN A 255 -25.09 8.68 -3.60
N ILE A 256 -24.39 8.51 -2.46
CA ILE A 256 -24.03 7.21 -1.96
C ILE A 256 -25.33 6.43 -2.13
N TYR A 257 -25.34 5.42 -3.00
CA TYR A 257 -26.33 4.37 -2.86
C TYR A 257 -26.07 3.82 -1.48
N ALA A 258 -26.79 4.40 -0.52
CA ALA A 258 -26.77 4.10 0.88
C ALA A 258 -26.80 2.58 0.94
N PRO A 259 -25.75 1.90 1.45
CA PRO A 259 -25.75 0.44 1.51
C PRO A 259 -27.01 0.06 2.26
N TYR A 260 -28.05 -0.40 1.57
CA TYR A 260 -29.36 -0.51 2.18
C TYR A 260 -29.46 -1.87 2.90
N PRO A 261 -29.86 -1.87 4.18
CA PRO A 261 -30.23 -0.70 4.98
C PRO A 261 -29.02 0.08 5.48
N ASN A 262 -28.96 1.39 5.20
CA ASN A 262 -27.95 2.29 5.79
C ASN A 262 -28.64 2.93 7.00
N PRO A 263 -28.29 2.52 8.21
CA PRO A 263 -28.94 3.00 9.43
C PRO A 263 -28.53 4.43 9.81
N PHE A 264 -27.59 5.07 9.10
CA PHE A 264 -27.01 6.36 9.45
C PHE A 264 -27.46 7.46 8.48
N ASP A 265 -28.27 8.41 8.99
CA ASP A 265 -28.54 9.73 8.39
C ASP A 265 -27.26 10.58 8.46
N ASN A 266 -27.22 11.76 7.82
CA ASN A 266 -26.15 12.76 7.83
C ASN A 266 -25.77 13.29 9.24
N LYS A 267 -26.28 12.67 10.30
CA LYS A 267 -25.98 12.86 11.71
C LYS A 267 -25.97 11.50 12.41
N THR A 268 -24.80 10.89 12.53
CA THR A 268 -24.62 9.71 13.39
C THR A 268 -24.63 10.16 14.85
N CYS A 269 -25.48 9.55 15.66
CA CYS A 269 -25.49 9.72 17.11
C CYS A 269 -25.26 8.38 17.79
N ILE A 270 -24.37 8.34 18.78
CA ILE A 270 -24.06 7.14 19.57
C ILE A 270 -24.65 7.34 20.95
N THR A 271 -25.49 6.41 21.40
CA THR A 271 -26.00 6.40 22.77
C THR A 271 -25.38 5.22 23.52
N PHE A 272 -24.57 5.51 24.52
CA PHE A 272 -24.05 4.52 25.46
C PHE A 272 -25.10 4.25 26.53
N ILE A 273 -25.46 2.97 26.69
CA ILE A 273 -26.35 2.50 27.75
C ILE A 273 -25.48 1.70 28.73
N GLU A 274 -25.32 2.23 29.93
CA GLU A 274 -24.47 1.66 30.98
C GLU A 274 -25.33 1.19 32.15
N PHE A 275 -25.12 -0.05 32.57
CA PHE A 275 -25.89 -0.69 33.64
C PHE A 275 -25.56 -0.10 35.01
N LEU A 276 -24.30 0.32 35.20
CA LEU A 276 -23.82 0.97 36.41
C LEU A 276 -24.11 2.49 36.39
N PRO A 277 -24.14 3.16 37.55
CA PRO A 277 -24.26 4.61 37.61
C PRO A 277 -23.00 5.37 37.16
N TYR A 278 -21.95 4.67 36.74
CA TYR A 278 -20.68 5.21 36.27
C TYR A 278 -20.11 4.31 35.17
N MET A 279 -19.27 4.89 34.30
CA MET A 279 -18.53 4.13 33.29
C MET A 279 -17.27 3.50 33.89
N THR A 280 -16.92 2.30 33.42
CA THR A 280 -15.70 1.58 33.84
C THR A 280 -14.50 1.81 32.90
N ALA A 281 -14.69 2.51 31.78
CA ALA A 281 -13.63 2.84 30.83
C ALA A 281 -12.59 3.79 31.44
N ASP A 282 -11.38 3.85 30.87
CA ASP A 282 -10.35 4.79 31.32
C ASP A 282 -10.84 6.24 31.30
N ILE A 283 -10.49 7.01 32.33
CA ILE A 283 -10.94 8.39 32.52
C ILE A 283 -10.66 9.25 31.29
N ILE A 284 -9.50 9.07 30.63
CA ILE A 284 -9.13 9.83 29.44
C ILE A 284 -10.07 9.58 28.25
N LEU A 285 -10.61 8.37 28.10
CA LEU A 285 -11.59 8.06 27.06
C LEU A 285 -12.95 8.68 27.38
N GLN A 286 -13.34 8.67 28.66
CA GLN A 286 -14.55 9.34 29.11
C GLN A 286 -14.46 10.87 28.90
N GLU A 287 -13.29 11.47 29.16
CA GLU A 287 -13.04 12.90 28.93
C GLU A 287 -13.11 13.28 27.45
N ARG A 288 -12.53 12.46 26.56
CA ARG A 288 -12.62 12.69 25.10
C ARG A 288 -14.07 12.71 24.60
N LEU A 289 -14.94 11.90 25.18
CA LEU A 289 -16.34 11.81 24.78
C LEU A 289 -17.25 12.82 25.50
N ARG A 290 -16.76 13.50 26.54
CA ARG A 290 -17.57 14.40 27.38
C ARG A 290 -18.13 15.58 26.60
N ASP A 291 -17.35 16.13 25.67
CA ASP A 291 -17.71 17.32 24.90
C ASP A 291 -18.24 16.99 23.49
N GLU A 292 -18.39 15.70 23.16
CA GLU A 292 -18.87 15.26 21.86
C GLU A 292 -20.40 15.36 21.77
N LYS A 293 -20.89 16.24 20.89
CA LYS A 293 -22.33 16.52 20.73
C LYS A 293 -23.10 15.35 20.10
N ALA A 294 -22.39 14.47 19.40
CA ALA A 294 -22.97 13.26 18.81
C ALA A 294 -23.12 12.10 19.80
N VAL A 295 -22.66 12.23 21.05
CA VAL A 295 -22.64 11.14 22.03
C VAL A 295 -23.57 11.42 23.20
N ASN A 296 -24.43 10.45 23.53
CA ASN A 296 -25.32 10.48 24.68
C ASN A 296 -24.97 9.36 25.66
N PHE A 297 -25.10 9.63 26.96
CA PHE A 297 -24.87 8.63 28.01
C PHE A 297 -26.15 8.40 28.82
N LEU A 298 -26.55 7.14 28.92
CA LEU A 298 -27.61 6.65 29.78
C LEU A 298 -27.00 5.74 30.85
N LEU A 299 -26.49 6.37 31.91
CA LEU A 299 -25.94 5.67 33.07
C LEU A 299 -27.07 5.15 33.96
N ASN A 300 -26.82 4.06 34.67
CA ASN A 300 -27.80 3.36 35.52
C ASN A 300 -29.06 2.90 34.77
N HIS A 301 -28.93 2.56 33.49
CA HIS A 301 -30.01 2.07 32.64
C HIS A 301 -29.77 0.62 32.23
N MET A 302 -30.81 -0.21 32.31
CA MET A 302 -30.81 -1.59 31.84
C MET A 302 -31.57 -1.70 30.52
N ALA A 303 -31.01 -2.38 29.52
CA ALA A 303 -31.76 -2.73 28.32
C ALA A 303 -32.87 -3.76 28.65
N VAL A 304 -34.11 -3.47 28.24
CA VAL A 304 -35.30 -4.30 28.49
C VAL A 304 -35.70 -5.05 27.22
N SER A 305 -35.79 -4.36 26.09
CA SER A 305 -36.16 -4.96 24.81
C SER A 305 -35.52 -4.25 23.63
N ILE A 306 -35.16 -5.02 22.61
CA ILE A 306 -34.78 -4.51 21.29
C ILE A 306 -36.01 -4.61 20.42
N ASN A 307 -36.44 -3.49 19.84
CA ASN A 307 -37.71 -3.38 19.14
C ASN A 307 -37.49 -3.12 17.65
N GLY A 308 -38.35 -3.72 16.83
CA GLY A 308 -38.39 -3.57 15.39
C GLY A 308 -38.98 -4.80 14.72
N LYS A 309 -39.37 -4.70 13.44
CA LYS A 309 -40.01 -5.81 12.73
C LYS A 309 -38.98 -6.70 12.01
N GLU A 310 -38.24 -6.12 11.07
CA GLU A 310 -37.22 -6.82 10.26
C GLU A 310 -35.80 -6.33 10.55
N ARG A 311 -35.68 -5.16 11.18
CA ARG A 311 -34.44 -4.50 11.58
C ARG A 311 -34.66 -3.77 12.90
N VAL A 312 -33.57 -3.37 13.56
CA VAL A 312 -33.64 -2.56 14.78
C VAL A 312 -34.25 -1.19 14.46
N GLU A 313 -35.23 -0.78 15.25
CA GLU A 313 -35.90 0.53 15.17
C GLU A 313 -35.79 1.30 16.49
N SER A 314 -35.71 0.60 17.62
CA SER A 314 -35.47 1.21 18.92
C SER A 314 -34.99 0.20 19.96
N ILE A 315 -34.56 0.72 21.11
CA ILE A 315 -34.29 -0.04 22.33
C ILE A 315 -35.09 0.54 23.49
N THR A 316 -35.78 -0.29 24.25
CA THR A 316 -36.41 0.10 25.51
C THR A 316 -35.40 -0.10 26.63
N VAL A 317 -35.18 0.96 27.41
CA VAL A 317 -34.26 0.96 28.55
C VAL A 317 -35.01 1.38 29.80
N LYS A 318 -34.65 0.77 30.93
CA LYS A 318 -35.23 1.04 32.24
C LYS A 318 -34.20 1.70 33.14
N ASN A 319 -34.51 2.88 33.65
CA ASN A 319 -33.72 3.50 34.69
C ASN A 319 -33.87 2.68 35.99
N ARG A 320 -32.76 2.24 36.55
CA ARG A 320 -32.73 1.34 37.70
C ARG A 320 -32.94 2.05 39.05
N GLU A 321 -32.91 3.38 39.08
CA GLU A 321 -33.19 4.18 40.28
C GLU A 321 -34.70 4.37 40.53
N ASN A 322 -35.47 4.64 39.49
CA ASN A 322 -36.89 5.01 39.59
C ASN A 322 -37.84 4.07 38.84
N ASP A 323 -37.30 2.98 38.28
CA ASP A 323 -38.00 2.00 37.46
C ASP A 323 -38.67 2.56 36.18
N GLU A 324 -38.35 3.79 35.78
CA GLU A 324 -38.93 4.43 34.61
C GLU A 324 -38.37 3.83 33.31
N GLU A 325 -39.26 3.42 32.42
CA GLU A 325 -38.90 2.92 31.09
C GLU A 325 -38.99 4.02 30.05
N LYS A 326 -38.02 4.04 29.14
CA LYS A 326 -38.04 4.92 27.97
C LYS A 326 -37.57 4.16 26.73
N THR A 327 -38.10 4.56 25.59
CA THR A 327 -37.74 4.00 24.29
C THR A 327 -36.81 4.97 23.57
N VAL A 328 -35.64 4.48 23.16
CA VAL A 328 -34.63 5.25 22.42
C VAL A 328 -34.65 4.77 20.97
N ALA A 329 -34.99 5.66 20.04
CA ALA A 329 -34.94 5.37 18.62
C ALA A 329 -33.48 5.18 18.20
N VAL A 330 -33.16 3.99 17.67
CA VAL A 330 -31.82 3.64 17.21
C VAL A 330 -31.94 2.71 16.01
N SER A 331 -31.00 2.85 15.08
CA SER A 331 -30.98 2.06 13.86
C SER A 331 -30.03 0.85 13.95
N GLY A 332 -29.24 0.75 15.02
CA GLY A 332 -28.28 -0.33 15.26
C GLY A 332 -27.88 -0.41 16.74
N ILE A 333 -27.55 -1.62 17.20
CA ILE A 333 -27.15 -1.89 18.59
C ILE A 333 -25.87 -2.72 18.57
N PHE A 334 -24.87 -2.26 19.32
CA PHE A 334 -23.61 -2.95 19.50
C PHE A 334 -23.48 -3.36 20.97
N ILE A 335 -23.46 -4.66 21.24
CA ILE A 335 -23.42 -5.19 22.62
C ILE A 335 -21.96 -5.40 23.02
N TYR A 336 -21.50 -4.55 23.94
CA TYR A 336 -20.17 -4.63 24.56
C TYR A 336 -20.29 -4.97 26.05
N ALA A 337 -20.89 -6.12 26.37
CA ALA A 337 -21.14 -6.56 27.76
C ALA A 337 -20.09 -7.55 28.31
N GLY A 338 -18.97 -7.71 27.60
CA GLY A 338 -17.95 -8.72 27.89
C GLY A 338 -18.17 -10.02 27.13
N LEU A 339 -17.22 -10.94 27.30
CA LEU A 339 -17.19 -12.23 26.60
C LEU A 339 -17.04 -13.35 27.62
N ASN A 340 -17.74 -14.45 27.38
CA ASN A 340 -17.64 -15.66 28.20
C ASN A 340 -16.91 -16.75 27.40
N PRO A 341 -15.66 -17.11 27.73
CA PRO A 341 -14.93 -18.13 27.00
C PRO A 341 -15.57 -19.52 27.22
N ASN A 342 -15.55 -20.36 26.18
CA ASN A 342 -16.04 -21.74 26.23
C ASN A 342 -15.05 -22.68 26.96
N SER A 343 -14.52 -22.25 28.11
CA SER A 343 -13.46 -22.94 28.88
C SER A 343 -14.00 -23.66 30.11
N GLY A 344 -15.31 -23.72 30.31
CA GLY A 344 -15.92 -24.28 31.53
C GLY A 344 -15.48 -25.72 31.85
N PHE A 345 -15.19 -26.51 30.83
CA PHE A 345 -14.69 -27.88 30.95
C PHE A 345 -13.22 -27.99 31.37
N LEU A 346 -12.46 -26.89 31.30
CA LEU A 346 -11.04 -26.80 31.66
C LEU A 346 -10.82 -26.35 33.12
N LYS A 347 -11.90 -25.95 33.82
CA LYS A 347 -11.81 -25.51 35.21
C LYS A 347 -11.17 -26.59 36.09
N ASN A 348 -10.22 -26.16 36.94
CA ASN A 348 -9.41 -27.02 37.81
C ASN A 348 -8.48 -28.00 37.07
N PHE A 349 -8.36 -27.89 35.75
CA PHE A 349 -7.44 -28.70 34.95
C PHE A 349 -6.33 -27.87 34.33
N ILE A 350 -6.67 -26.70 33.78
CA ILE A 350 -5.72 -25.72 33.24
C ILE A 350 -5.89 -24.39 33.97
N GLU A 351 -4.80 -23.63 34.11
CA GLU A 351 -4.82 -22.29 34.67
C GLU A 351 -5.62 -21.33 33.78
N LEU A 352 -6.62 -20.69 34.38
CA LEU A 352 -7.49 -19.70 33.75
C LEU A 352 -7.31 -18.36 34.47
N ASP A 353 -7.47 -17.25 33.75
CA ASP A 353 -7.54 -15.93 34.37
C ASP A 353 -8.85 -15.75 35.16
N ASN A 354 -8.98 -14.60 35.84
CA ASN A 354 -10.16 -14.28 36.66
C ASN A 354 -11.47 -14.18 35.84
N TYR A 355 -11.38 -14.15 34.50
CA TYR A 355 -12.50 -14.09 33.57
C TYR A 355 -12.74 -15.43 32.86
N GLY A 356 -11.97 -16.47 33.19
CA GLY A 356 -12.09 -17.82 32.64
C GLY A 356 -11.32 -18.04 31.33
N PHE A 357 -10.50 -17.11 30.86
CA PHE A 357 -9.69 -17.33 29.66
C PHE A 357 -8.44 -18.16 29.97
N VAL A 358 -8.00 -18.98 29.02
CA VAL A 358 -6.83 -19.84 29.20
C VAL A 358 -5.56 -18.99 29.19
N ILE A 359 -4.77 -19.11 30.25
CA ILE A 359 -3.45 -18.47 30.33
C ILE A 359 -2.45 -19.31 29.53
N THR A 360 -1.68 -18.65 28.67
CA THR A 360 -0.64 -19.29 27.87
C THR A 360 0.63 -18.45 27.83
N ASN A 361 1.77 -19.10 27.59
CA ASN A 361 3.01 -18.39 27.26
C ASN A 361 3.09 -17.99 25.77
N LYS A 362 4.23 -17.45 25.33
CA LYS A 362 4.46 -17.01 23.92
C LYS A 362 4.43 -18.15 22.90
N LYS A 363 4.59 -19.40 23.33
CA LYS A 363 4.48 -20.62 22.49
C LYS A 363 3.07 -21.20 22.48
N LEU A 364 2.13 -20.56 23.18
CA LEU A 364 0.75 -21.00 23.34
C LEU A 364 0.60 -22.27 24.19
N GLU A 365 1.62 -22.60 24.98
CA GLU A 365 1.59 -23.66 25.98
C GLU A 365 0.74 -23.21 27.18
N THR A 366 -0.08 -24.11 27.70
CA THR A 366 -0.87 -23.90 28.92
C THR A 366 -0.07 -24.30 30.17
N SER A 367 -0.70 -24.22 31.35
CA SER A 367 -0.10 -24.72 32.60
C SER A 367 0.12 -26.23 32.64
N VAL A 368 -0.49 -27.00 31.73
CA VAL A 368 -0.34 -28.45 31.63
C VAL A 368 0.52 -28.79 30.40
N PRO A 369 1.67 -29.47 30.58
CA PRO A 369 2.51 -29.92 29.46
C PRO A 369 1.72 -30.75 28.44
N GLY A 370 2.00 -30.50 27.16
CA GLY A 370 1.32 -31.17 26.04
C GLY A 370 -0.03 -30.57 25.68
N ILE A 371 -0.55 -29.58 26.43
CA ILE A 371 -1.79 -28.90 26.12
C ILE A 371 -1.52 -27.45 25.72
N PHE A 372 -2.11 -27.07 24.59
CA PHE A 372 -1.99 -25.76 23.96
C PHE A 372 -3.38 -25.15 23.76
N ALA A 373 -3.45 -23.82 23.73
CA ALA A 373 -4.70 -23.10 23.45
C ALA A 373 -4.47 -22.05 22.35
N ALA A 374 -5.47 -21.79 21.52
CA ALA A 374 -5.38 -20.85 20.40
C ALA A 374 -6.71 -20.11 20.19
N GLY A 375 -6.62 -18.86 19.74
CA GLY A 375 -7.78 -18.02 19.47
C GLY A 375 -8.46 -17.50 20.73
N ASP A 376 -9.72 -17.08 20.58
CA ASP A 376 -10.46 -16.28 21.57
C ASP A 376 -10.66 -16.94 22.94
N ILE A 377 -10.36 -18.24 23.09
CA ILE A 377 -10.36 -18.92 24.38
C ILE A 377 -9.20 -18.48 25.28
N ARG A 378 -8.14 -17.89 24.70
CA ARG A 378 -6.95 -17.41 25.41
C ARG A 378 -7.12 -16.02 26.01
N ALA A 379 -6.42 -15.80 27.11
CA ALA A 379 -6.24 -14.48 27.70
C ALA A 379 -5.43 -13.57 26.77
N GLU A 380 -5.65 -12.26 26.88
CA GLU A 380 -4.88 -11.21 26.19
C GLU A 380 -4.89 -11.27 24.64
N THR A 381 -5.89 -11.93 24.05
CA THR A 381 -6.10 -11.90 22.60
C THR A 381 -6.87 -10.66 22.16
N ILE A 382 -6.61 -10.19 20.94
CA ILE A 382 -7.37 -9.07 20.34
C ILE A 382 -8.72 -9.52 19.75
N ARG A 383 -8.97 -10.85 19.74
CA ARG A 383 -10.24 -11.48 19.37
C ARG A 383 -10.72 -11.14 17.96
N GLN A 384 -9.82 -11.34 17.00
CA GLN A 384 -10.06 -11.19 15.57
C GLN A 384 -9.77 -12.50 14.85
N VAL A 385 -10.46 -12.74 13.72
CA VAL A 385 -10.30 -13.95 12.90
C VAL A 385 -8.84 -14.18 12.55
N VAL A 386 -8.15 -13.15 12.04
CA VAL A 386 -6.74 -13.25 11.63
C VAL A 386 -5.82 -13.63 12.80
N THR A 387 -6.09 -13.14 14.00
CA THR A 387 -5.28 -13.48 15.18
C THR A 387 -5.55 -14.87 15.70
N ALA A 388 -6.79 -15.35 15.63
CA ALA A 388 -7.09 -16.74 15.95
C ALA A 388 -6.43 -17.71 14.96
N CYS A 389 -6.38 -17.35 13.67
CA CYS A 389 -5.63 -18.10 12.65
C CYS A 389 -4.12 -18.13 12.95
N GLY A 390 -3.53 -16.98 13.28
CA GLY A 390 -2.12 -16.88 13.66
C GLY A 390 -1.79 -17.73 14.89
N ASP A 391 -2.63 -17.64 15.93
CA ASP A 391 -2.52 -18.50 17.11
C ASP A 391 -2.60 -19.99 16.75
N GLY A 392 -3.54 -20.37 15.88
CA GLY A 392 -3.70 -21.74 15.43
C GLY A 392 -2.43 -22.29 14.77
N ALA A 393 -1.77 -21.48 13.93
CA ALA A 393 -0.51 -21.85 13.29
C ALA A 393 0.62 -22.03 14.32
N VAL A 394 0.78 -21.08 15.25
CA VAL A 394 1.80 -21.15 16.30
C VAL A 394 1.59 -22.35 17.20
N ALA A 395 0.35 -22.61 17.64
CA ALA A 395 0.02 -23.75 18.49
C ALA A 395 0.30 -25.07 17.77
N ALA A 396 -0.10 -25.21 16.50
CA ALA A 396 0.12 -26.42 15.72
C ALA A 396 1.61 -26.77 15.57
N ILE A 397 2.46 -25.78 15.29
CA ILE A 397 3.91 -25.97 15.17
C ILE A 397 4.52 -26.37 16.53
N ASN A 398 4.12 -25.73 17.62
CA ASN A 398 4.65 -26.06 18.94
C ASN A 398 4.15 -27.43 19.45
N VAL A 399 2.91 -27.82 19.13
CA VAL A 399 2.40 -29.19 19.36
C VAL A 399 3.27 -30.21 18.62
N TYR A 400 3.58 -29.96 17.35
CA TYR A 400 4.44 -30.85 16.56
C TYR A 400 5.84 -30.98 17.18
N HIS A 401 6.43 -29.87 17.63
CA HIS A 401 7.72 -29.91 18.33
C HIS A 401 7.66 -30.68 19.64
N TYR A 402 6.58 -30.51 20.42
CA TYR A 402 6.36 -31.24 21.66
C TYR A 402 6.33 -32.77 21.40
N ILE A 403 5.55 -33.21 20.42
CA ILE A 403 5.41 -34.63 20.06
C ILE A 403 6.72 -35.24 19.54
N LYS A 404 7.57 -34.46 18.84
CA LYS A 404 8.84 -34.95 18.28
C LYS A 404 9.99 -35.00 19.28
N HIS A 405 9.90 -34.28 20.39
CA HIS A 405 10.97 -34.14 21.38
C HIS A 405 10.64 -34.80 22.75
N GLU A 406 9.50 -35.49 22.86
CA GLU A 406 9.28 -36.63 23.77
C GLU A 406 9.54 -37.95 23.04
#